data_AF-A0A6C8H739-F1
#
_entry.id   AF-A0A6C8H739-F1
#
_cell.length_a   1.000
_cell.length_b   1.000
_cell.length_c   1.000
_cell.angle_alpha   90.00
_cell.angle_beta   90.00
_cell.angle_gamma   90.00
#
_symmetry.space_group_name_H-M   'P 1'
#
loop_
_entity.id
_entity.type
_entity.pdbx_description
1 polymer ?
#
loop_
_entity_poly.entity_id
_entity_poly.type
_entity_poly.pdbx_seq_one_letter_code
_entity_poly.pdbx_strand_id
1 'polypeptide(L)' 'LALNVNMDLSPFLRINPCGYAGMEMAKITQWKEDATTDNIAPRLLANILALLISSAK' A
#
# COMPACT_ATOMS: atom_id res chain seq x y z
N LEU A 1 7.59 -2.38 5.40
CA LEU A 1 6.67 -1.84 4.38
C LEU A 1 5.25 -2.02 4.89
N ALA A 2 4.38 -1.02 4.72
CA ALA A 2 2.94 -1.13 4.96
C ALA A 2 2.20 -0.65 3.69
N LEU A 3 1.22 -1.43 3.22
CA LEU A 3 0.44 -1.14 2.02
C LEU A 3 -1.04 -1.26 2.34
N ASN A 4 -1.80 -0.18 2.16
CA ASN A 4 -3.23 -0.15 2.44
C ASN A 4 -4.00 -0.92 1.35
N VAL A 5 -4.44 -2.15 1.63
CA VAL A 5 -5.16 -2.98 0.66
C VAL A 5 -6.67 -2.74 0.76
N ASN A 6 -7.28 -3.26 1.83
CA ASN A 6 -8.70 -3.10 2.14
C ASN A 6 -8.86 -2.93 3.66
N MET A 7 -8.67 -1.71 4.14
CA MET A 7 -8.77 -1.38 5.56
C MET A 7 -9.57 -0.10 5.77
N ASP A 8 -9.92 0.16 7.03
CA ASP A 8 -10.46 1.45 7.46
C ASP A 8 -9.34 2.50 7.51
N LEU A 9 -9.55 3.63 6.84
CA LEU A 9 -8.62 4.76 6.81
C LEU A 9 -8.98 5.85 7.82
N SER A 10 -10.11 5.75 8.52
CA SER A 10 -10.56 6.73 9.53
C SER A 10 -9.52 7.02 10.64
N PRO A 11 -8.65 6.07 11.07
CA PRO A 11 -7.61 6.37 12.04
C PRO A 11 -6.57 7.38 11.53
N PHE A 12 -6.32 7.44 10.22
CA PHE A 12 -5.36 8.38 9.64
C PHE A 12 -5.82 9.84 9.70
N LEU A 13 -7.12 10.09 9.84
CA LEU A 13 -7.67 11.45 10.00
C LEU A 13 -7.29 12.10 11.34
N ARG A 14 -6.79 11.33 12.30
CA ARG A 14 -6.49 11.78 13.67
C ARG A 14 -4.99 11.94 13.94
N ILE A 15 -4.15 11.67 12.95
CA ILE A 15 -2.69 11.76 13.05
C ILE A 15 -2.14 12.58 11.89
N ASN A 16 -0.87 12.98 11.96
CA ASN A 16 -0.12 13.53 10.82
C ASN A 16 0.85 12.46 10.28
N PRO A 17 0.41 11.53 9.42
CA PRO A 17 1.19 10.34 9.08
C PRO A 17 2.34 10.62 8.10
N CYS A 18 2.25 11.69 7.32
CA CYS A 18 3.16 11.96 6.21
C CYS A 18 3.93 13.28 6.34
N GLY A 19 3.75 14.01 7.45
CA GLY A 19 4.33 15.35 7.65
C GLY A 19 3.70 16.44 6.77
N TYR A 20 3.05 16.06 5.67
CA TYR A 20 2.26 16.92 4.80
C TYR A 20 0.81 16.98 5.27
N ALA A 21 0.45 18.10 5.91
CA ALA A 21 -0.92 18.35 6.35
C ALA A 21 -1.88 18.34 5.15
N GLY A 22 -2.98 17.59 5.28
CA GLY A 22 -4.03 17.52 4.28
C GLY A 22 -3.81 16.54 3.13
N MET A 23 -2.71 15.77 3.11
CA MET A 23 -2.56 14.69 2.13
C MET A 23 -3.45 13.50 2.51
N GLU A 24 -4.39 13.16 1.63
CA GLU A 24 -5.30 12.04 1.84
C GLU A 24 -4.58 10.70 1.67
N MET A 25 -4.87 9.77 2.59
CA MET A 25 -4.43 8.39 2.48
C MET A 25 -5.31 7.64 1.47
N ALA A 26 -4.70 6.70 0.74
CA ALA A 26 -5.39 5.86 -0.21
C ALA A 26 -5.25 4.38 0.11
N LYS A 27 -6.14 3.56 -0.47
CA LYS A 27 -6.13 2.10 -0.39
C LYS A 27 -6.45 1.48 -1.75
N ILE A 28 -5.90 0.30 -2.03
CA ILE A 28 -6.03 -0.37 -3.34
C ILE A 28 -7.49 -0.56 -3.75
N THR A 29 -8.36 -0.87 -2.78
CA THR A 29 -9.80 -1.06 -3.02
C THR A 29 -10.54 0.15 -3.60
N GLN A 30 -9.95 1.34 -3.60
CA GLN A 30 -10.50 2.50 -4.33
C GLN A 30 -10.41 2.36 -5.86
N TRP A 31 -9.52 1.49 -6.37
CA TRP A 31 -9.34 1.23 -7.80
C TRP A 31 -9.60 -0.22 -8.20
N LYS A 32 -9.49 -1.15 -7.24
CA LYS A 32 -9.70 -2.58 -7.46
C LYS A 32 -10.50 -3.16 -6.30
N GLU A 33 -11.82 -3.24 -6.49
CA GLU A 33 -12.79 -3.59 -5.44
C GLU A 33 -12.54 -4.97 -4.80
N ASP A 34 -12.10 -5.95 -5.59
CA ASP A 34 -11.78 -7.31 -5.16
C ASP A 34 -10.39 -7.45 -4.52
N ALA A 35 -9.67 -6.35 -4.28
CA ALA A 35 -8.34 -6.40 -3.68
C ALA A 35 -8.41 -6.92 -2.23
N THR A 36 -7.72 -8.02 -1.98
CA THR A 36 -7.55 -8.62 -0.66
C THR A 36 -6.07 -8.78 -0.35
N THR A 37 -5.72 -8.89 0.92
CA THR A 37 -4.33 -9.15 1.30
C THR A 37 -3.80 -10.41 0.61
N ASP A 38 -4.62 -11.46 0.51
CA ASP A 38 -4.25 -12.74 -0.11
C ASP A 38 -3.91 -12.63 -1.59
N ASN A 39 -4.66 -11.82 -2.37
CA ASN A 39 -4.41 -11.67 -3.80
C ASN A 39 -3.36 -10.59 -4.13
N ILE A 40 -3.12 -9.63 -3.23
CA ILE A 40 -2.10 -8.58 -3.40
C ILE A 40 -0.72 -9.03 -2.92
N ALA A 41 -0.60 -9.78 -1.83
CA ALA A 41 0.67 -10.23 -1.27
C ALA A 41 1.63 -10.89 -2.29
N PRO A 42 1.20 -11.88 -3.12
CA PRO A 42 2.11 -12.49 -4.09
C PRO A 42 2.58 -11.52 -5.17
N ARG A 43 1.74 -10.56 -5.58
CA ARG A 43 2.12 -9.51 -6.54
C ARG A 43 3.14 -8.54 -5.95
N LEU A 44 2.94 -8.14 -4.69
CA LEU A 44 3.86 -7.26 -3.99
C LEU A 44 5.24 -7.92 -3.85
N LEU A 45 5.29 -9.19 -3.45
CA LEU A 45 6.53 -9.96 -3.33
C LEU A 45 7.28 -10.05 -4.66
N ALA A 46 6.57 -10.40 -5.74
CA ALA A 46 7.18 -10.51 -7.07
C ALA A 46 7.83 -9.19 -7.52
N ASN A 47 7.17 -8.05 -7.30
CA ASN A 47 7.71 -6.74 -7.66
C ASN A 47 8.91 -6.33 -6.78
N ILE A 48 8.85 -6.58 -5.47
CA ILE A 48 9.97 -6.28 -4.57
C ILE A 48 11.20 -7.11 -4.96
N LEU A 49 11.02 -8.42 -5.22
CA LEU A 49 12.12 -9.29 -5.64
C LEU A 49 12.72 -8.84 -6.98
N ALA A 50 11.87 -8.51 -7.95
CA ALA A 50 12.32 -8.00 -9.24
C ALA A 50 13.18 -6.73 -9.08
N LEU A 51 12.74 -5.78 -8.26
CA LEU A 51 13.49 -4.56 -7.97
C LEU A 51 14.82 -4.86 -7.28
N LEU A 52 14.82 -5.64 -6.20
CA LEU A 52 16.04 -5.97 -5.44
C LEU A 52 17.07 -6.73 -6.28
N ILE A 53 16.63 -7.66 -7.12
CA ILE A 53 17.52 -8.41 -8.02
C ILE A 53 18.04 -7.50 -9.14
N SER A 54 17.20 -6.61 -9.68
CA SER A 54 17.61 -5.66 -10.71
C SER A 54 18.59 -4.61 -10.20
N SER A 55 18.48 -4.19 -8.94
CA SER A 55 19.37 -3.24 -8.28
C SER A 55 20.70 -3.85 -7.82
N ALA A 56 20.85 -5.18 -7.88
CA ALA A 56 22.07 -5.90 -7.52
C ALA A 56 22.99 -6.17 -8.73
N LYS A 57 22.61 -5.71 -9.92
CA LYS A 57 23.46 -5.64 -11.13
C LYS A 57 24.02 -4.24 -11.30
#